data_AF-A0A538AGA5-F1
#
_entry.id   AF-A0A538AGA5-F1
#
_cell.length_a   1.000
_cell.length_b   1.000
_cell.length_c   1.000
_cell.angle_alpha   90.00
_cell.angle_beta   90.00
_cell.angle_gamma   90.00
#
_symmetry.space_group_name_H-M   'P 1'
#
loop_
_entity.id
_entity.type
_entity.pdbx_description
1 polymer ?
#
loop_
_entity_poly.entity_id
_entity_poly.type
_entity_poly.pdbx_seq_one_letter_code
_entity_poly.pdbx_strand_id
1 'polypeptide(L)'
;MAEFGYGGMRGDGNGTITVGGVSGTVTKALLYWNGPTSSTVPTANAAVTFAGSPITGTNIGFASSNCWSPPFDNSQSYRADVTSLVTGNGPYSLANFTKPDADINGVALIVFYDNGDTADDRNVVLFNGNDSNFASTFDPEGWDETIPNVPYPGSGSASLDFVVSDGQTFADDDLVLNGQPFVAGPGIFQGTTLGGPFDANGSLWDVKSFDITSFLTQPSNNLHLTTGLASDCLSLVVAAANVPASSGPLMSPLAAVQQRSPATQIQSTPARSPRPALAPPSAQGSRAPGGTASSPLRRARSG
;
A
#
# COMPACT_ATOMS: atom_id res chain seq x y z
N MET A 1 -18.40 -13.11 -2.95
CA MET A 1 -17.67 -11.82 -2.84
C MET A 1 -17.61 -11.19 -4.23
N ALA A 2 -17.62 -9.87 -4.31
CA ALA A 2 -17.38 -9.13 -5.55
C ALA A 2 -16.52 -7.89 -5.27
N GLU A 3 -15.60 -7.58 -6.18
CA GLU A 3 -14.74 -6.40 -6.10
C GLU A 3 -15.09 -5.37 -7.17
N PHE A 4 -15.06 -4.10 -6.76
CA PHE A 4 -15.28 -2.95 -7.61
C PHE A 4 -14.19 -1.92 -7.30
N GLY A 5 -14.02 -0.94 -8.17
CA GLY A 5 -13.12 0.16 -7.85
C GLY A 5 -13.16 1.29 -8.86
N TYR A 6 -12.29 2.26 -8.62
CA TYR A 6 -12.10 3.45 -9.44
C TYR A 6 -10.63 3.86 -9.33
N GLY A 7 -9.95 3.93 -10.46
CA GLY A 7 -8.53 4.32 -10.54
C GLY A 7 -8.36 5.79 -10.90
N GLY A 8 -7.12 6.19 -11.12
CA GLY A 8 -6.74 7.47 -11.72
C GLY A 8 -7.23 8.66 -10.91
N MET A 9 -7.25 8.54 -9.58
CA MET A 9 -7.87 9.57 -8.73
C MET A 9 -6.93 10.73 -8.37
N ARG A 10 -5.70 10.73 -8.90
CA ARG A 10 -4.72 11.76 -8.62
C ARG A 10 -5.16 13.15 -9.08
N GLY A 11 -4.89 14.16 -8.26
CA GLY A 11 -5.21 15.56 -8.52
C GLY A 11 -6.70 15.92 -8.44
N ASP A 12 -7.60 14.94 -8.50
CA ASP A 12 -9.06 15.14 -8.43
C ASP A 12 -9.62 14.66 -7.08
N GLY A 13 -9.41 13.39 -6.75
CA GLY A 13 -9.91 12.78 -5.51
C GLY A 13 -11.43 12.58 -5.49
N ASN A 14 -12.07 12.64 -6.66
CA ASN A 14 -13.50 12.40 -6.85
C ASN A 14 -13.71 11.28 -7.88
N GLY A 15 -14.87 10.63 -7.84
CA GLY A 15 -15.15 9.50 -8.72
C GLY A 15 -16.48 8.83 -8.46
N THR A 16 -16.70 7.69 -9.09
CA THR A 16 -17.90 6.87 -8.85
C THR A 16 -17.55 5.40 -9.04
N ILE A 17 -17.84 4.59 -8.02
CA ILE A 17 -17.82 3.14 -8.13
C ILE A 17 -19.20 2.68 -8.59
N THR A 18 -19.27 1.85 -9.62
CA THR A 18 -20.52 1.20 -10.04
C THR A 18 -20.53 -0.23 -9.53
N VAL A 19 -21.43 -0.52 -8.60
CA VAL A 19 -21.66 -1.89 -8.09
C VAL A 19 -22.67 -2.58 -8.99
N GLY A 20 -22.32 -3.79 -9.44
CA GLY A 20 -23.17 -4.64 -10.27
C GLY A 20 -23.00 -6.11 -9.89
N GLY A 21 -23.99 -6.94 -10.22
CA GLY A 21 -23.92 -8.39 -9.98
C GLY A 21 -24.04 -8.82 -8.52
N VAL A 22 -24.23 -7.89 -7.58
CA VAL A 22 -24.56 -8.24 -6.18
C VAL A 22 -26.02 -8.65 -6.13
N SER A 23 -26.27 -9.88 -5.67
CA SER A 23 -27.61 -10.42 -5.42
C SER A 23 -27.81 -10.67 -3.93
N GLY A 24 -29.06 -10.64 -3.48
CA GLY A 24 -29.38 -10.87 -2.07
C GLY A 24 -28.87 -9.78 -1.11
N THR A 25 -28.50 -10.18 0.11
CA THR A 25 -28.20 -9.24 1.20
C THR A 25 -26.71 -8.98 1.30
N VAL A 26 -26.30 -7.70 1.30
CA VAL A 26 -24.92 -7.32 1.63
C VAL A 26 -24.66 -7.61 3.11
N THR A 27 -23.72 -8.51 3.37
CA THR A 27 -23.32 -8.92 4.74
C THR A 27 -22.10 -8.17 5.24
N LYS A 28 -21.25 -7.70 4.32
CA LYS A 28 -20.09 -6.85 4.62
C LYS A 28 -19.69 -6.04 3.39
N ALA A 29 -19.32 -4.77 3.56
CA ALA A 29 -18.67 -4.00 2.52
C ALA A 29 -17.47 -3.23 3.08
N LEU A 30 -16.31 -3.39 2.46
CA LEU A 30 -15.05 -2.77 2.87
C LEU A 30 -14.52 -1.88 1.75
N LEU A 31 -14.31 -0.60 2.07
CA LEU A 31 -13.70 0.38 1.17
C LEU A 31 -12.21 0.50 1.47
N TYR A 32 -11.38 0.47 0.44
CA TYR A 32 -9.93 0.60 0.51
C TYR A 32 -9.46 1.73 -0.40
N TRP A 33 -8.46 2.48 0.03
CA TRP A 33 -7.79 3.47 -0.81
C TRP A 33 -6.32 3.59 -0.43
N ASN A 34 -5.50 3.94 -1.41
CA ASN A 34 -4.06 4.13 -1.22
C ASN A 34 -3.54 5.24 -2.12
N GLY A 35 -2.49 5.90 -1.66
CA GLY A 35 -1.63 6.71 -2.51
C GLY A 35 -0.46 7.32 -1.75
N PRO A 36 0.44 7.99 -2.48
CA PRO A 36 1.55 8.69 -1.86
C PRO A 36 1.12 9.90 -1.03
N THR A 37 1.96 10.23 -0.06
CA THR A 37 1.77 11.31 0.88
C THR A 37 3.12 11.85 1.38
N SER A 38 3.15 13.14 1.69
CA SER A 38 4.28 13.81 2.36
C SER A 38 4.10 13.84 3.89
N SER A 39 3.11 13.12 4.41
CA SER A 39 2.78 13.07 5.82
C SER A 39 3.11 11.71 6.43
N THR A 40 3.60 11.72 7.67
CA THR A 40 3.76 10.51 8.49
C THR A 40 2.62 10.34 9.50
N VAL A 41 1.59 11.19 9.40
CA VAL A 41 0.42 11.13 10.28
C VAL A 41 -0.57 10.10 9.72
N PRO A 42 -0.95 9.05 10.49
CA PRO A 42 -1.87 8.00 10.00
C PRO A 42 -3.28 8.50 9.65
N THR A 43 -3.62 9.75 9.98
CA THR A 43 -4.93 10.35 9.68
C THR A 43 -4.90 11.33 8.52
N ALA A 44 -3.76 11.50 7.83
CA ALA A 44 -3.57 12.52 6.79
C ALA A 44 -4.69 12.49 5.73
N ASN A 45 -5.07 11.28 5.29
CA ASN A 45 -6.15 11.07 4.33
C ASN A 45 -7.22 10.08 4.83
N ALA A 46 -7.42 10.00 6.14
CA ALA A 46 -8.42 9.10 6.74
C ALA A 46 -9.86 9.58 6.51
N ALA A 47 -10.10 10.90 6.47
CA ALA A 47 -11.44 11.46 6.32
C ALA A 47 -11.78 11.70 4.86
N VAL A 48 -12.76 10.94 4.34
CA VAL A 48 -13.22 10.96 2.94
C VAL A 48 -14.75 10.90 2.89
N THR A 49 -15.35 10.99 1.70
CA THR A 49 -16.80 10.84 1.51
C THR A 49 -17.10 9.67 0.58
N PHE A 50 -18.01 8.79 1.01
CA PHE A 50 -18.50 7.65 0.24
C PHE A 50 -20.03 7.66 0.23
N ALA A 51 -20.63 7.53 -0.95
CA ALA A 51 -22.10 7.54 -1.11
C ALA A 51 -22.75 8.80 -0.51
N GLY A 52 -22.08 9.95 -0.63
CA GLY A 52 -22.50 11.22 -0.03
C GLY A 52 -22.38 11.31 1.50
N SER A 53 -21.89 10.27 2.17
CA SER A 53 -21.71 10.23 3.62
C SER A 53 -20.23 10.39 4.01
N PRO A 54 -19.89 11.24 4.99
CA PRO A 54 -18.53 11.30 5.51
C PRO A 54 -18.19 10.00 6.23
N ILE A 55 -17.02 9.45 5.94
CA ILE A 55 -16.48 8.24 6.58
C ILE A 55 -15.06 8.50 7.07
N THR A 56 -14.57 7.65 7.98
CA THR A 56 -13.19 7.70 8.46
C THR A 56 -12.55 6.33 8.29
N GLY A 57 -11.49 6.28 7.49
CA GLY A 57 -10.65 5.10 7.32
C GLY A 57 -9.72 4.88 8.50
N THR A 58 -9.46 3.62 8.79
CA THR A 58 -8.31 3.20 9.60
C THR A 58 -7.12 3.05 8.67
N ASN A 59 -5.99 3.71 8.96
CA ASN A 59 -4.74 3.45 8.25
C ASN A 59 -4.30 2.00 8.51
N ILE A 60 -3.93 1.29 7.46
CA ILE A 60 -3.54 -0.12 7.50
C ILE A 60 -2.06 -0.34 7.13
N GLY A 61 -1.30 0.72 6.87
CA GLY A 61 0.13 0.61 6.58
C GLY A 61 0.75 1.88 6.02
N PHE A 62 2.07 1.92 6.12
CA PHE A 62 2.97 2.89 5.50
C PHE A 62 3.97 2.11 4.66
N ALA A 63 4.31 2.64 3.49
CA ALA A 63 5.26 2.03 2.56
C ALA A 63 6.03 3.10 1.79
N SER A 64 6.87 2.71 0.83
CA SER A 64 7.45 3.61 -0.17
C SER A 64 6.39 4.49 -0.85
N SER A 65 6.80 5.66 -1.35
CA SER A 65 5.93 6.59 -2.09
C SER A 65 5.52 6.09 -3.47
N ASN A 66 5.66 4.80 -3.76
CA ASN A 66 5.51 4.21 -5.09
C ASN A 66 6.37 4.94 -6.14
N CYS A 67 7.60 5.32 -5.76
CA CYS A 67 8.52 6.07 -6.62
C CYS A 67 8.07 7.48 -7.06
N TRP A 68 7.03 8.05 -6.43
CA TRP A 68 6.61 9.45 -6.64
C TRP A 68 7.37 10.49 -5.79
N SER A 69 8.61 10.19 -5.42
CA SER A 69 9.46 11.11 -4.66
C SER A 69 10.37 11.92 -5.58
N PRO A 70 10.54 13.24 -5.37
CA PRO A 70 9.68 14.16 -4.61
C PRO A 70 8.37 14.50 -5.36
N PRO A 71 7.29 15.00 -4.70
CA PRO A 71 7.27 15.60 -3.36
C PRO A 71 6.82 14.68 -2.22
N PHE A 72 6.56 13.40 -2.50
CA PHE A 72 6.04 12.48 -1.50
C PHE A 72 7.16 11.70 -0.80
N ASP A 73 6.94 11.41 0.48
CA ASP A 73 7.92 10.74 1.34
C ASP A 73 7.57 9.27 1.59
N ASN A 74 6.28 8.92 1.51
CA ASN A 74 5.76 7.58 1.71
C ASN A 74 4.44 7.40 0.97
N SER A 75 3.83 6.21 1.07
CA SER A 75 2.42 6.00 0.76
C SER A 75 1.67 5.50 2.00
N GLN A 76 0.36 5.69 1.99
CA GLN A 76 -0.52 5.19 3.04
C GLN A 76 -1.74 4.50 2.43
N SER A 77 -2.07 3.33 2.99
CA SER A 77 -3.32 2.62 2.71
C SER A 77 -4.31 2.80 3.84
N TYR A 78 -5.60 2.78 3.51
CA TYR A 78 -6.69 2.92 4.46
C TYR A 78 -7.81 1.91 4.17
N ARG A 79 -8.56 1.56 5.23
CA ARG A 79 -9.76 0.73 5.16
C ARG A 79 -10.90 1.35 5.96
N ALA A 80 -12.11 1.33 5.41
CA ALA A 80 -13.34 1.65 6.13
C ALA A 80 -14.40 0.54 5.96
N ASP A 81 -15.17 0.28 7.01
CA ASP A 81 -16.39 -0.53 6.92
C ASP A 81 -17.54 0.37 6.46
N VAL A 82 -18.09 0.07 5.29
CA VAL A 82 -19.17 0.83 4.65
C VAL A 82 -20.41 -0.03 4.41
N THR A 83 -20.54 -1.15 5.13
CA THR A 83 -21.64 -2.11 4.99
C THR A 83 -23.01 -1.42 5.01
N SER A 84 -23.23 -0.48 5.93
CA SER A 84 -24.50 0.24 6.06
C SER A 84 -24.80 1.23 4.93
N LEU A 85 -23.80 1.55 4.10
CA LEU A 85 -23.92 2.51 2.99
C LEU A 85 -24.12 1.81 1.65
N VAL A 86 -23.79 0.52 1.53
CA VAL A 86 -23.93 -0.25 0.30
C VAL A 86 -25.26 -1.00 0.31
N THR A 87 -26.27 -0.39 -0.30
CA THR A 87 -27.65 -0.91 -0.32
C THR A 87 -27.95 -1.86 -1.49
N GLY A 88 -26.96 -2.15 -2.34
CA GLY A 88 -27.09 -3.04 -3.49
C GLY A 88 -26.38 -2.51 -4.73
N ASN A 89 -26.86 -2.91 -5.92
CA ASN A 89 -26.30 -2.45 -7.19
C ASN A 89 -26.58 -0.96 -7.43
N GLY A 90 -25.67 -0.28 -8.11
CA GLY A 90 -25.81 1.11 -8.50
C GLY A 90 -24.53 1.92 -8.34
N PRO A 91 -24.60 3.22 -8.66
CA PRO A 91 -23.47 4.14 -8.51
C PRO A 91 -23.31 4.59 -7.06
N TYR A 92 -22.07 4.64 -6.59
CA TYR A 92 -21.67 5.17 -5.30
C TYR A 92 -20.63 6.27 -5.51
N SER A 93 -20.96 7.50 -5.11
CA SER A 93 -20.07 8.65 -5.27
C SER A 93 -18.86 8.56 -4.34
N LEU A 94 -17.70 8.96 -4.87
CA LEU A 94 -16.44 9.13 -4.16
C LEU A 94 -16.09 10.62 -4.15
N ALA A 95 -15.73 11.16 -2.99
CA ALA A 95 -15.27 12.54 -2.89
C ALA A 95 -14.28 12.74 -1.74
N ASN A 96 -13.51 13.83 -1.84
CA ASN A 96 -12.55 14.24 -0.83
C ASN A 96 -11.49 13.16 -0.55
N PHE A 97 -10.94 12.54 -1.59
CA PHE A 97 -9.82 11.60 -1.45
C PHE A 97 -8.44 12.22 -1.67
N THR A 98 -8.36 13.47 -2.10
CA THR A 98 -7.11 14.25 -2.16
C THR A 98 -7.03 15.21 -0.98
N LYS A 99 -5.81 15.51 -0.54
CA LYS A 99 -5.47 16.45 0.55
C LYS A 99 -4.21 17.24 0.16
N PRO A 100 -3.89 18.35 0.85
CA PRO A 100 -2.66 19.09 0.58
C PRO A 100 -1.38 18.24 0.66
N ASP A 101 -1.40 17.18 1.46
CA ASP A 101 -0.29 16.28 1.75
C ASP A 101 -0.53 14.84 1.27
N ALA A 102 -1.63 14.54 0.57
CA ALA A 102 -1.94 13.19 0.09
C ALA A 102 -2.66 13.20 -1.25
N ASP A 103 -2.19 12.37 -2.17
CA ASP A 103 -2.73 12.26 -3.53
C ASP A 103 -2.95 10.79 -3.87
N ILE A 104 -4.20 10.36 -4.03
CA ILE A 104 -4.51 8.93 -4.11
C ILE A 104 -4.44 8.36 -5.51
N ASN A 105 -4.02 7.10 -5.60
CA ASN A 105 -4.00 6.35 -6.85
C ASN A 105 -5.41 5.87 -7.22
N GLY A 106 -6.10 5.24 -6.27
CA GLY A 106 -7.44 4.71 -6.50
C GLY A 106 -8.14 4.21 -5.25
N VAL A 107 -9.34 3.68 -5.47
CA VAL A 107 -10.25 3.16 -4.44
C VAL A 107 -10.79 1.82 -4.90
N ALA A 108 -10.86 0.85 -3.99
CA ALA A 108 -11.54 -0.43 -4.18
C ALA A 108 -12.67 -0.61 -3.16
N LEU A 109 -13.75 -1.26 -3.57
CA LEU A 109 -14.85 -1.70 -2.73
C LEU A 109 -14.98 -3.21 -2.83
N ILE A 110 -14.79 -3.92 -1.73
CA ILE A 110 -15.01 -5.36 -1.64
C ILE A 110 -16.34 -5.61 -0.94
N VAL A 111 -17.26 -6.28 -1.63
CA VAL A 111 -18.62 -6.57 -1.15
C VAL A 111 -18.78 -8.08 -0.93
N PHE A 112 -19.16 -8.44 0.29
CA PHE A 112 -19.62 -9.76 0.67
C PHE A 112 -21.15 -9.72 0.74
N TYR A 113 -21.78 -10.70 0.14
CA TYR A 113 -23.22 -10.81 0.05
C TYR A 113 -23.65 -12.26 0.15
N ASP A 114 -24.87 -12.45 0.61
CA ASP A 114 -25.56 -13.74 0.69
C ASP A 114 -26.67 -13.74 -0.36
N ASN A 115 -26.53 -14.59 -1.37
CA ASN A 115 -27.49 -14.79 -2.46
C ASN A 115 -28.58 -15.83 -2.10
N GLY A 116 -28.48 -16.48 -0.94
CA GLY A 116 -29.36 -17.56 -0.49
C GLY A 116 -29.03 -18.94 -1.04
N ASP A 117 -27.95 -19.11 -1.81
CA ASP A 117 -27.51 -20.39 -2.36
C ASP A 117 -26.26 -20.92 -1.66
N THR A 118 -26.44 -21.85 -0.72
CA THR A 118 -25.31 -22.44 0.01
C THR A 118 -24.38 -23.29 -0.87
N ALA A 119 -24.77 -23.62 -2.11
CA ALA A 119 -23.94 -24.43 -3.00
C ALA A 119 -22.72 -23.66 -3.54
N ASP A 120 -22.76 -22.32 -3.53
CA ASP A 120 -21.66 -21.46 -3.99
C ASP A 120 -20.98 -20.66 -2.87
N ASP A 121 -21.26 -21.01 -1.61
CA ASP A 121 -20.64 -20.40 -0.43
C ASP A 121 -19.11 -20.41 -0.53
N ARG A 122 -18.51 -19.29 -0.11
CA ARG A 122 -17.07 -19.06 -0.15
C ARG A 122 -16.53 -18.72 1.23
N ASN A 123 -15.38 -19.29 1.57
CA ASN A 123 -14.54 -18.75 2.63
C ASN A 123 -13.59 -17.71 2.01
N VAL A 124 -13.40 -16.58 2.68
CA VAL A 124 -12.45 -15.55 2.25
C VAL A 124 -11.55 -15.18 3.42
N VAL A 125 -10.24 -15.31 3.22
CA VAL A 125 -9.23 -14.86 4.18
C VAL A 125 -8.47 -13.71 3.56
N LEU A 126 -8.43 -12.58 4.28
CA LEU A 126 -7.89 -11.32 3.78
C LEU A 126 -6.56 -11.00 4.45
N PHE A 127 -5.56 -10.70 3.64
CA PHE A 127 -4.53 -9.73 4.01
C PHE A 127 -5.00 -8.32 3.60
N ASN A 128 -4.73 -7.32 4.43
CA ASN A 128 -4.80 -5.93 4.03
C ASN A 128 -3.69 -5.12 4.70
N GLY A 129 -3.08 -4.22 3.93
CA GLY A 129 -1.91 -3.48 4.38
C GLY A 129 -1.47 -2.39 3.41
N ASN A 130 -0.18 -2.07 3.50
CA ASN A 130 0.54 -1.29 2.51
C ASN A 130 1.94 -1.88 2.45
N ASP A 131 2.17 -2.76 1.47
CA ASP A 131 3.45 -3.43 1.29
C ASP A 131 3.97 -3.09 -0.11
N SER A 132 5.05 -2.33 -0.21
CA SER A 132 5.60 -1.91 -1.49
C SER A 132 6.64 -2.90 -1.99
N ASN A 133 6.72 -3.07 -3.30
CA ASN A 133 7.85 -3.79 -3.88
C ASN A 133 9.15 -2.94 -3.89
N PHE A 134 9.09 -1.67 -3.47
CA PHE A 134 10.23 -0.77 -3.38
C PHE A 134 10.56 -0.44 -1.92
N ALA A 135 11.82 -0.61 -1.51
CA ALA A 135 12.21 -0.38 -0.12
C ALA A 135 11.98 1.06 0.37
N SER A 136 11.61 1.17 1.65
CA SER A 136 11.57 2.43 2.38
C SER A 136 12.06 2.27 3.83
N THR A 137 11.88 3.30 4.65
CA THR A 137 12.09 3.19 6.10
C THR A 137 10.93 2.49 6.83
N PHE A 138 9.81 2.27 6.15
CA PHE A 138 8.60 1.66 6.72
C PHE A 138 8.50 0.17 6.39
N ASP A 139 8.97 -0.23 5.22
CA ASP A 139 8.89 -1.58 4.66
C ASP A 139 10.17 -1.96 3.88
N PRO A 140 10.60 -3.24 3.92
CA PRO A 140 11.69 -3.74 3.10
C PRO A 140 11.33 -3.75 1.61
N GLU A 141 12.32 -4.03 0.74
CA GLU A 141 12.07 -4.22 -0.69
C GLU A 141 11.33 -5.55 -0.94
N GLY A 142 10.40 -5.51 -1.90
CA GLY A 142 9.61 -6.65 -2.32
C GLY A 142 8.44 -6.94 -1.38
N TRP A 143 7.33 -7.44 -1.95
CA TRP A 143 6.23 -7.90 -1.12
C TRP A 143 6.68 -9.13 -0.30
N ASP A 144 6.27 -9.20 0.96
CA ASP A 144 6.56 -10.33 1.85
C ASP A 144 5.42 -10.58 2.84
N GLU A 145 4.32 -11.12 2.29
CA GLU A 145 3.09 -11.30 3.05
C GLU A 145 2.65 -12.76 3.14
N THR A 146 2.10 -13.12 4.28
CA THR A 146 1.51 -14.44 4.51
C THR A 146 0.04 -14.31 4.84
N ILE A 147 -0.82 -15.00 4.09
CA ILE A 147 -2.22 -15.22 4.44
C ILE A 147 -2.29 -16.56 5.19
N PRO A 148 -2.41 -16.56 6.53
CA PRO A 148 -2.37 -17.78 7.29
C PRO A 148 -3.72 -18.48 7.30
N ASN A 149 -3.70 -19.79 7.50
CA ASN A 149 -4.88 -20.60 7.80
C ASN A 149 -6.00 -20.52 6.74
N VAL A 150 -5.65 -20.47 5.45
CA VAL A 150 -6.63 -20.51 4.35
C VAL A 150 -7.27 -21.90 4.27
N PRO A 151 -8.56 -22.05 4.63
CA PRO A 151 -9.21 -23.35 4.66
C PRO A 151 -9.47 -23.83 3.24
N TYR A 152 -9.18 -25.09 2.92
CA TYR A 152 -9.52 -25.63 1.60
C TYR A 152 -10.13 -27.03 1.72
N PRO A 153 -11.35 -27.26 1.20
CA PRO A 153 -12.02 -28.55 1.30
C PRO A 153 -11.43 -29.61 0.38
N GLY A 154 -10.35 -29.33 -0.36
CA GLY A 154 -9.67 -30.27 -1.25
C GLY A 154 -10.26 -30.39 -2.65
N SER A 155 -11.31 -29.63 -2.95
CA SER A 155 -11.93 -29.55 -4.27
C SER A 155 -12.60 -28.19 -4.49
N GLY A 156 -12.92 -27.90 -5.75
CA GLY A 156 -13.51 -26.64 -6.20
C GLY A 156 -12.46 -25.59 -6.58
N SER A 157 -12.87 -24.59 -7.35
CA SER A 157 -11.97 -23.52 -7.79
C SER A 157 -11.67 -22.54 -6.68
N ALA A 158 -10.42 -22.09 -6.61
CA ALA A 158 -9.94 -21.09 -5.68
C ALA A 158 -9.19 -19.98 -6.41
N SER A 159 -9.35 -18.75 -5.94
CA SER A 159 -8.62 -17.59 -6.45
C SER A 159 -7.87 -16.85 -5.35
N LEU A 160 -6.83 -16.13 -5.76
CA LEU A 160 -6.24 -15.06 -4.98
C LEU A 160 -6.56 -13.75 -5.69
N ASP A 161 -7.38 -12.94 -5.03
CA ASP A 161 -7.87 -11.68 -5.56
C ASP A 161 -7.03 -10.52 -4.97
N PHE A 162 -6.60 -9.59 -5.81
CA PHE A 162 -5.63 -8.56 -5.52
C PHE A 162 -6.23 -7.17 -5.69
N VAL A 163 -5.90 -6.27 -4.76
CA VAL A 163 -6.02 -4.83 -4.93
C VAL A 163 -4.62 -4.24 -4.85
N VAL A 164 -4.15 -3.67 -5.96
CA VAL A 164 -2.79 -3.16 -6.12
C VAL A 164 -2.82 -1.72 -6.54
N SER A 165 -1.98 -0.93 -5.89
CA SER A 165 -1.80 0.49 -6.15
C SER A 165 -0.57 0.71 -7.02
N ASP A 166 -0.63 1.80 -7.79
CA ASP A 166 0.40 2.31 -8.70
C ASP A 166 0.70 1.43 -9.92
N GLY A 167 -0.20 0.55 -10.33
CA GLY A 167 -0.04 -0.21 -11.57
C GLY A 167 0.05 0.70 -12.79
N GLN A 168 1.11 0.55 -13.58
CA GLN A 168 1.43 1.33 -14.77
C GLN A 168 1.94 0.43 -15.90
N THR A 169 2.13 0.94 -17.13
CA THR A 169 2.66 0.13 -18.23
C THR A 169 4.15 -0.21 -18.10
N PHE A 170 4.71 -0.12 -16.90
CA PHE A 170 6.08 -0.51 -16.62
C PHE A 170 6.16 -2.01 -16.38
N ALA A 171 7.38 -2.53 -16.37
CA ALA A 171 7.62 -3.94 -16.17
C ALA A 171 7.43 -4.30 -14.68
N ASP A 172 6.60 -5.30 -14.42
CA ASP A 172 6.48 -5.98 -13.14
C ASP A 172 7.46 -7.16 -13.05
N ASP A 173 7.89 -7.50 -11.85
CA ASP A 173 8.54 -8.79 -11.59
C ASP A 173 7.47 -9.89 -11.49
N ASP A 174 7.91 -11.14 -11.48
CA ASP A 174 7.00 -12.28 -11.28
C ASP A 174 6.32 -12.19 -9.90
N LEU A 175 5.07 -12.66 -9.84
CA LEU A 175 4.46 -13.07 -8.57
C LEU A 175 4.94 -14.47 -8.21
N VAL A 176 5.34 -14.64 -6.96
CA VAL A 176 5.78 -15.92 -6.41
C VAL A 176 4.90 -16.27 -5.22
N LEU A 177 4.33 -17.48 -5.23
CA LEU A 177 3.44 -17.99 -4.20
C LEU A 177 4.02 -19.27 -3.61
N ASN A 178 4.22 -19.32 -2.29
CA ASN A 178 4.87 -20.42 -1.58
C ASN A 178 6.25 -20.79 -2.16
N GLY A 179 7.00 -19.78 -2.62
CA GLY A 179 8.31 -19.96 -3.25
C GLY A 179 8.26 -20.59 -4.65
N GLN A 180 7.08 -20.70 -5.26
CA GLN A 180 6.90 -21.20 -6.63
C GLN A 180 6.41 -20.09 -7.56
N PRO A 181 6.80 -20.09 -8.86
CA PRO A 181 6.28 -19.14 -9.84
C PRO A 181 4.75 -19.20 -9.87
N PHE A 182 4.10 -18.04 -9.80
CA PHE A 182 2.65 -17.93 -9.74
C PHE A 182 2.08 -17.20 -10.97
N VAL A 183 2.47 -15.94 -11.16
CA VAL A 183 2.09 -15.15 -12.34
C VAL A 183 3.35 -14.54 -12.92
N ALA A 184 3.62 -14.80 -14.20
CA ALA A 184 4.79 -14.27 -14.87
C ALA A 184 4.59 -12.80 -15.27
N GLY A 185 5.62 -11.99 -15.08
CA GLY A 185 5.73 -10.63 -15.60
C GLY A 185 5.86 -10.59 -17.14
N PRO A 186 6.03 -9.40 -17.74
CA PRO A 186 6.25 -8.10 -17.09
C PRO A 186 5.01 -7.21 -16.99
N GLY A 187 3.80 -7.71 -17.28
CA GLY A 187 2.59 -6.88 -17.44
C GLY A 187 1.44 -7.27 -16.51
N ILE A 188 1.72 -7.46 -15.22
CA ILE A 188 0.78 -7.99 -14.23
C ILE A 188 -0.16 -6.90 -13.73
N PHE A 189 0.31 -5.72 -13.35
CA PHE A 189 -0.49 -4.62 -12.82
C PHE A 189 -0.19 -3.36 -13.65
N GLN A 190 -1.11 -3.01 -14.53
CA GLN A 190 -0.86 -2.00 -15.57
C GLN A 190 -1.81 -0.79 -15.46
N GLY A 191 -2.58 -0.71 -14.38
CA GLY A 191 -3.60 0.30 -14.15
C GLY A 191 -4.74 0.25 -15.18
N THR A 192 -5.01 -0.92 -15.76
CA THR A 192 -5.97 -1.08 -16.87
C THR A 192 -7.24 -1.82 -16.50
N THR A 193 -7.28 -2.44 -15.31
CA THR A 193 -8.49 -3.16 -14.87
C THR A 193 -9.64 -2.23 -14.54
N LEU A 194 -9.33 -1.00 -14.14
CA LEU A 194 -10.29 0.05 -13.79
C LEU A 194 -9.91 1.35 -14.50
N GLY A 195 -10.90 2.14 -14.89
CA GLY A 195 -10.69 3.46 -15.49
C GLY A 195 -10.63 4.58 -14.44
N GLY A 196 -10.16 5.74 -14.87
CA GLY A 196 -10.07 6.95 -14.06
C GLY A 196 -9.82 8.21 -14.91
N PRO A 197 -9.94 9.41 -14.33
CA PRO A 197 -9.70 10.67 -15.03
C PRO A 197 -8.20 10.93 -15.25
N PHE A 198 -7.33 10.37 -14.42
CA PHE A 198 -5.87 10.45 -14.56
C PHE A 198 -5.30 9.19 -15.21
N ASP A 199 -4.44 9.38 -16.21
CA ASP A 199 -3.72 8.33 -16.92
C ASP A 199 -2.22 8.70 -16.94
N ALA A 200 -1.40 7.93 -16.22
CA ALA A 200 0.05 8.03 -16.24
C ALA A 200 0.65 6.72 -16.75
N ASN A 201 0.23 6.32 -17.95
CA ASN A 201 0.46 5.00 -18.52
C ASN A 201 -0.32 3.94 -17.73
N GLY A 202 -1.60 4.18 -17.49
CA GLY A 202 -2.45 3.40 -16.60
C GLY A 202 -3.15 4.29 -15.59
N SER A 203 -4.28 3.81 -15.06
CA SER A 203 -5.07 4.45 -14.01
C SER A 203 -4.53 4.17 -12.61
N LEU A 204 -3.26 3.75 -12.46
CA LEU A 204 -2.57 3.57 -11.18
C LEU A 204 -3.23 2.60 -10.19
N TRP A 205 -4.19 1.80 -10.62
CA TRP A 205 -4.99 0.99 -9.72
C TRP A 205 -5.44 -0.28 -10.41
N ASP A 206 -5.19 -1.41 -9.77
CA ASP A 206 -5.60 -2.70 -10.28
C ASP A 206 -6.42 -3.53 -9.30
N VAL A 207 -7.43 -4.19 -9.85
CA VAL A 207 -8.19 -5.26 -9.20
C VAL A 207 -8.14 -6.50 -10.09
N LYS A 208 -7.42 -7.54 -9.66
CA LYS A 208 -7.17 -8.76 -10.44
C LYS A 208 -7.43 -10.03 -9.64
N SER A 209 -7.83 -11.09 -10.32
CA SER A 209 -8.05 -12.41 -9.74
C SER A 209 -7.24 -13.44 -10.50
N PHE A 210 -6.56 -14.32 -9.78
CA PHE A 210 -5.73 -15.40 -10.35
C PHE A 210 -6.07 -16.74 -9.68
N ASP A 211 -6.09 -17.82 -10.47
CA ASP A 211 -6.37 -19.16 -9.94
C ASP A 211 -5.21 -19.66 -9.07
N ILE A 212 -5.52 -20.09 -7.85
CA ILE A 212 -4.54 -20.68 -6.91
C ILE A 212 -4.85 -22.14 -6.61
N THR A 213 -5.76 -22.77 -7.34
CA THR A 213 -6.30 -24.09 -6.99
C THR A 213 -5.18 -25.14 -6.86
N SER A 214 -4.15 -25.06 -7.70
CA SER A 214 -2.98 -25.96 -7.69
C SER A 214 -2.02 -25.76 -6.52
N PHE A 215 -2.12 -24.63 -5.80
CA PHE A 215 -1.28 -24.30 -4.64
C PHE A 215 -1.90 -24.77 -3.32
N LEU A 216 -3.14 -25.27 -3.34
CA LEU A 216 -3.89 -25.60 -2.15
C LEU A 216 -3.92 -27.10 -1.86
N THR A 217 -3.81 -27.43 -0.59
CA THR A 217 -3.97 -28.78 -0.03
C THR A 217 -4.93 -28.75 1.16
N GLN A 218 -5.50 -29.89 1.52
CA GLN A 218 -6.32 -29.99 2.73
C GLN A 218 -5.47 -30.03 4.01
N PRO A 219 -6.01 -29.62 5.16
CA PRO A 219 -7.27 -28.88 5.34
C PRO A 219 -7.09 -27.36 5.29
N SER A 220 -5.84 -26.89 5.38
CA SER A 220 -5.50 -25.50 5.59
C SER A 220 -4.13 -25.19 5.01
N ASN A 221 -3.95 -23.97 4.50
CA ASN A 221 -2.75 -23.53 3.81
C ASN A 221 -2.26 -22.22 4.40
N ASN A 222 -0.95 -22.00 4.38
CA ASN A 222 -0.36 -20.67 4.53
C ASN A 222 0.10 -20.25 3.14
N LEU A 223 -0.42 -19.13 2.67
CA LEU A 223 -0.08 -18.58 1.35
C LEU A 223 0.93 -17.47 1.55
N HIS A 224 2.20 -17.75 1.22
CA HIS A 224 3.29 -16.79 1.27
C HIS A 224 3.47 -16.16 -0.12
N LEU A 225 3.11 -14.89 -0.24
CA LEU A 225 3.10 -14.11 -1.47
C LEU A 225 4.28 -13.15 -1.47
N THR A 226 5.03 -13.14 -2.57
CA THR A 226 6.14 -12.21 -2.79
C THR A 226 6.16 -11.71 -4.24
N THR A 227 6.75 -10.54 -4.45
CA THR A 227 7.15 -10.02 -5.76
C THR A 227 8.32 -9.07 -5.59
N GLY A 228 9.25 -9.04 -6.54
CA GLY A 228 10.36 -8.11 -6.53
C GLY A 228 10.05 -6.77 -7.20
N LEU A 229 11.07 -5.91 -7.24
CA LEU A 229 11.08 -4.72 -8.06
C LEU A 229 11.66 -5.04 -9.43
N ALA A 230 10.89 -4.77 -10.49
CA ALA A 230 11.43 -4.68 -11.85
C ALA A 230 11.55 -3.20 -12.25
N SER A 231 10.51 -2.61 -12.83
CA SER A 231 10.47 -1.18 -13.16
C SER A 231 9.26 -0.46 -12.57
N ASP A 232 8.19 -1.19 -12.25
CA ASP A 232 6.99 -0.63 -11.63
C ASP A 232 7.05 -0.66 -10.10
N CYS A 233 6.64 0.43 -9.45
CA CYS A 233 6.72 0.61 -7.99
C CYS A 233 5.35 0.40 -7.36
N LEU A 234 4.98 -0.86 -7.19
CA LEU A 234 3.66 -1.27 -6.76
C LEU A 234 3.52 -1.26 -5.24
N SER A 235 2.28 -1.11 -4.77
CA SER A 235 1.90 -1.38 -3.37
C SER A 235 0.74 -2.36 -3.30
N LEU A 236 0.91 -3.46 -2.55
CA LEU A 236 -0.16 -4.40 -2.23
C LEU A 236 -1.06 -3.81 -1.13
N VAL A 237 -2.34 -3.62 -1.46
CA VAL A 237 -3.34 -3.08 -0.54
C VAL A 237 -4.20 -4.20 0.06
N VAL A 238 -4.61 -5.15 -0.78
CA VAL A 238 -5.39 -6.33 -0.38
C VAL A 238 -4.92 -7.55 -1.16
N ALA A 239 -4.82 -8.68 -0.46
CA ALA A 239 -4.83 -10.00 -1.08
C ALA A 239 -5.91 -10.85 -0.39
N ALA A 240 -6.84 -11.42 -1.17
CA ALA A 240 -7.99 -12.17 -0.68
C ALA A 240 -7.93 -13.61 -1.21
N ALA A 241 -7.65 -14.55 -0.31
CA ALA A 241 -7.75 -15.97 -0.64
C ALA A 241 -9.22 -16.38 -0.61
N ASN A 242 -9.81 -16.55 -1.80
CA ASN A 242 -11.21 -16.84 -2.02
C ASN A 242 -11.37 -18.31 -2.43
N VAL A 243 -11.89 -19.12 -1.51
CA VAL A 243 -11.92 -20.59 -1.61
C VAL A 243 -13.32 -21.12 -1.38
N PRO A 244 -13.67 -22.31 -1.91
CA PRO A 244 -14.97 -22.92 -1.63
C PRO A 244 -15.16 -23.11 -0.11
N ALA A 245 -16.37 -22.87 0.38
CA ALA A 245 -16.69 -23.14 1.76
C ALA A 245 -16.49 -24.64 2.06
N SER A 246 -15.81 -24.94 3.15
CA SER A 246 -15.73 -26.31 3.66
C SER A 246 -16.99 -26.59 4.50
N SER A 247 -17.62 -27.76 4.30
CA SER A 247 -18.78 -28.20 5.09
C SER A 247 -18.42 -28.65 6.53
N GLY A 248 -17.20 -28.36 6.99
CA GLY A 248 -16.73 -28.67 8.33
C GLY A 248 -17.03 -27.55 9.32
N PRO A 249 -17.01 -27.83 10.64
CA PRO A 249 -17.08 -26.77 11.64
C PRO A 249 -15.96 -25.77 11.33
N LEU A 250 -16.33 -24.50 11.13
CA LEU A 250 -15.36 -23.41 11.02
C LEU A 250 -14.46 -23.51 12.25
N MET A 251 -13.18 -23.84 12.06
CA MET A 251 -12.20 -23.56 13.10
C MET A 251 -12.19 -22.05 13.20
N SER A 252 -12.90 -21.50 14.19
CA SER A 252 -12.84 -20.06 14.47
C SER A 252 -11.37 -19.68 14.50
N PRO A 253 -10.92 -18.73 13.68
CA PRO A 253 -9.59 -18.20 13.84
C PRO A 253 -9.59 -17.53 15.22
N LEU A 254 -8.97 -18.20 16.19
CA LEU A 254 -8.53 -17.58 17.42
C LEU A 254 -7.75 -16.34 17.01
N ALA A 255 -8.21 -15.19 17.50
CA ALA A 255 -7.63 -13.88 17.35
C ALA A 255 -6.10 -13.91 17.16
N ALA A 256 -5.66 -13.90 15.91
CA ALA A 256 -4.31 -13.54 15.52
C ALA A 256 -4.41 -12.25 14.69
N VAL A 257 -5.02 -11.22 15.28
CA VAL A 257 -4.60 -9.85 14.97
C VAL A 257 -3.23 -9.71 15.62
N GLN A 258 -2.22 -10.30 14.98
CA GLN A 258 -0.87 -9.80 15.12
C GLN A 258 -0.83 -8.59 14.19
N GLN A 259 -1.41 -7.48 14.66
CA GLN A 259 -0.88 -6.18 14.27
C GLN A 259 0.62 -6.33 14.49
N ARG A 260 1.42 -6.33 13.41
CA ARG A 260 2.81 -5.89 13.56
C ARG A 260 2.69 -4.60 14.33
N SER A 261 3.21 -4.60 15.57
CA SER A 261 3.28 -3.37 16.34
C SER A 261 3.87 -2.32 15.40
N PRO A 262 3.31 -1.10 15.30
CA PRO A 262 3.94 -0.07 14.49
C PRO A 262 5.40 -0.08 14.89
N ALA A 263 6.27 -0.32 13.90
CA ALA A 263 7.70 -0.35 14.09
C ALA A 263 8.01 0.75 15.09
N THR A 264 8.60 0.38 16.24
CA THR A 264 8.98 1.31 17.30
C THR A 264 9.54 2.53 16.59
N GLN A 265 8.77 3.62 16.54
CA GLN A 265 9.28 4.88 16.04
C GLN A 265 10.51 5.10 16.90
N ILE A 266 11.68 5.03 16.29
CA ILE A 266 12.89 5.48 16.94
C ILE A 266 12.63 6.96 17.19
N GLN A 267 12.11 7.27 18.38
CA GLN A 267 12.19 8.58 18.97
C GLN A 267 13.67 8.92 18.88
N SER A 268 13.99 9.82 17.96
CA SER A 268 15.30 10.41 17.88
C SER A 268 15.60 10.99 19.25
N THR A 269 16.49 10.33 19.98
CA THR A 269 17.09 10.90 21.19
C THR A 269 17.60 12.29 20.83
N PRO A 270 17.26 13.34 21.60
CA PRO A 270 17.81 14.67 21.35
C PRO A 270 19.33 14.58 21.31
N ALA A 271 19.92 15.08 20.23
CA ALA A 271 21.36 15.16 20.09
C ALA A 271 21.96 15.79 21.35
N ARG A 272 22.77 15.01 22.07
CA ARG A 272 23.52 15.47 23.22
C ARG A 272 24.43 16.61 22.74
N SER A 273 24.18 17.81 23.25
CA SER A 273 24.98 18.99 22.96
C SER A 273 26.49 18.69 23.09
N PRO A 274 27.33 19.08 22.12
CA PRO A 274 28.75 18.79 22.19
C PRO A 274 29.38 19.46 23.42
N ARG A 275 30.05 18.63 24.22
CA ARG A 275 30.84 19.03 25.39
C ARG A 275 31.92 20.03 24.92
N PRO A 276 32.12 21.18 25.59
CA PRO A 276 33.19 22.11 25.24
C PRO A 276 34.54 21.40 25.32
N ALA A 277 35.34 21.52 24.26
CA ALA A 277 36.70 21.03 24.24
C ALA A 277 37.53 21.73 25.34
N LEU A 278 38.21 20.93 26.15
CA LEU A 278 39.22 21.38 27.10
C LEU A 278 40.34 22.09 26.32
N ALA A 279 40.65 23.31 26.74
CA ALA A 279 41.76 24.10 26.22
C ALA A 279 43.10 23.39 26.49
N PRO A 280 44.02 23.32 25.52
CA PRO A 280 45.37 22.82 25.75
C PRO A 280 46.21 23.83 26.55
N PRO A 281 47.18 23.34 27.36
CA PRO A 281 47.99 24.18 28.21
C PRO A 281 48.97 25.07 27.42
N SER A 282 49.09 26.29 27.92
CA SER A 282 50.04 27.33 27.53
C SER A 282 51.50 26.87 27.60
N ALA A 283 52.20 26.92 26.46
CA ALA A 283 53.67 26.86 26.41
C ALA A 283 54.23 28.26 26.14
N GLN A 284 54.97 28.77 27.11
CA GLN A 284 55.77 29.98 27.02
C GLN A 284 57.02 29.77 26.15
N GLY A 285 57.21 30.66 25.19
CA GLY A 285 58.44 31.43 25.00
C GLY A 285 59.68 30.77 24.38
N SER A 286 60.06 31.24 23.19
CA SER A 286 61.44 31.67 22.91
C SER A 286 61.56 32.51 21.62
N ARG A 287 61.92 33.78 21.84
CA ARG A 287 62.76 34.71 21.04
C ARG A 287 62.88 34.60 19.50
N ALA A 288 62.63 35.77 18.88
CA ALA A 288 63.07 36.25 17.55
C ALA A 288 64.62 36.40 17.45
N PRO A 289 65.27 36.73 16.30
CA PRO A 289 64.97 37.94 15.48
C PRO A 289 65.29 37.89 13.96
N GLY A 290 64.91 38.96 13.26
CA GLY A 290 65.44 39.38 11.95
C GLY A 290 64.50 39.04 10.79
N GLY A 291 64.06 39.94 9.92
CA GLY A 291 64.52 41.29 9.61
C GLY A 291 64.33 41.49 8.11
N THR A 292 63.93 42.71 7.71
CA THR A 292 63.96 43.27 6.33
C THR A 292 62.99 42.66 5.30
N ALA A 293 62.42 43.36 4.32
CA ALA A 293 62.19 44.77 4.00
C ALA A 293 61.36 44.77 2.69
N SER A 294 60.72 45.90 2.37
CA SER A 294 60.28 46.31 1.01
C SER A 294 58.98 45.68 0.48
N SER A 295 57.82 46.34 0.56
CA SER A 295 57.28 47.43 -0.28
C SER A 295 56.63 47.04 -1.64
N PRO A 296 55.65 47.82 -2.13
CA PRO A 296 54.46 47.32 -2.84
C PRO A 296 54.30 47.88 -4.27
N LEU A 297 53.62 47.18 -5.19
CA LEU A 297 53.13 47.73 -6.48
C LEU A 297 52.32 46.60 -7.18
N ARG A 298 51.20 46.75 -7.91
CA ARG A 298 50.38 47.88 -8.39
C ARG A 298 49.14 47.29 -9.12
N ARG A 299 48.04 48.06 -9.18
CA ARG A 299 46.99 48.24 -10.24
C ARG A 299 46.48 47.03 -11.04
N ALA A 300 45.18 46.75 -11.15
CA ALA A 300 44.02 47.53 -11.65
C ALA A 300 43.94 47.76 -13.18
N ARG A 301 42.87 47.17 -13.76
CA ARG A 301 41.96 47.62 -14.84
C ARG A 301 42.41 47.78 -16.31
N SER A 302 41.52 47.22 -17.14
CA SER A 302 40.93 47.67 -18.42
C SER A 302 41.76 47.70 -19.70
N GLY A 303 41.29 46.89 -20.65
CA GLY A 303 41.41 46.97 -22.11
C GLY A 303 40.40 45.99 -22.68
#